data_AF-A0A445ETK0-F1
#
_entry.id   AF-A0A445ETK0-F1
#
_cell.length_a   1.000
_cell.length_b   1.000
_cell.length_c   1.000
_cell.angle_alpha   90.00
_cell.angle_beta   90.00
_cell.angle_gamma   90.00
#
_symmetry.space_group_name_H-M   'P 1'
#
loop_
_entity.id
_entity.type
_entity.pdbx_description
1 polymer ?
#
loop_
_entity_poly.entity_id
_entity_poly.type
_entity_poly.pdbx_seq_one_letter_code
_entity_poly.pdbx_strand_id
1 'polypeptide(L)'
;MAAMREMIFRIAVMQPVHIDPESVKAPKRRNVKISKDPQSVAARHRRERISEKIRILQRLVPGGTKMDTASMLDEAVHYVKFLKKQVQTLEQAEASRITRTLGVGFSSSNNSGNHVNYDAFSFKGSSSSCQQLCHNIVGSTSSSKLLS
;
A
#
# COMPACT_ATOMS: atom_id res chain seq x y z
N MET A 1 18.39 -2.78 -12.46
CA MET A 1 17.90 -2.30 -11.14
C MET A 1 17.31 -3.42 -10.26
N ALA A 2 16.58 -4.41 -10.80
CA ALA A 2 15.93 -5.47 -10.01
C ALA A 2 16.87 -6.31 -9.11
N ALA A 3 18.06 -6.67 -9.59
CA ALA A 3 19.03 -7.45 -8.79
C ALA A 3 19.52 -6.71 -7.53
N MET A 4 19.71 -5.40 -7.62
CA MET A 4 20.08 -4.57 -6.47
C MET A 4 18.94 -4.45 -5.46
N ARG A 5 17.69 -4.33 -5.94
CA ARG A 5 16.50 -4.32 -5.08
C ARG A 5 16.36 -5.62 -4.28
N GLU A 6 16.52 -6.78 -4.93
CA GLU A 6 16.48 -8.07 -4.23
C GLU A 6 17.53 -8.17 -3.13
N MET A 7 18.76 -7.70 -3.38
CA MET A 7 19.82 -7.72 -2.39
C MET A 7 19.47 -6.87 -1.16
N ILE A 8 18.99 -5.64 -1.39
CA ILE A 8 18.58 -4.73 -0.31
C ILE A 8 17.43 -5.34 0.49
N PHE A 9 16.44 -5.93 -0.18
CA PHE A 9 15.30 -6.55 0.50
C PHE A 9 15.68 -7.76 1.34
N ARG A 10 16.63 -8.60 0.87
CA ARG A 10 17.17 -9.72 1.66
C ARG A 10 17.90 -9.25 2.92
N ILE A 11 18.66 -8.16 2.82
CA ILE A 11 19.33 -7.58 3.99
C ILE A 11 18.31 -7.03 4.98
N ALA A 12 17.27 -6.33 4.48
CA ALA A 12 16.24 -5.72 5.32
C ALA A 12 15.43 -6.73 6.13
N VAL A 13 15.11 -7.91 5.59
CA VAL A 13 14.31 -8.93 6.30
C VAL A 13 15.05 -9.61 7.45
N MET A 14 16.38 -9.50 7.50
CA MET A 14 17.19 -10.05 8.59
C MET A 14 17.53 -9.00 9.66
N GLN A 15 17.13 -7.75 9.47
CA GLN A 15 17.34 -6.69 10.45
C GLN A 15 16.20 -6.71 11.48
N PRO A 16 16.47 -6.66 12.79
CA PRO A 16 15.43 -6.57 13.80
C PRO A 16 14.67 -5.25 13.64
N VAL A 17 13.40 -5.32 13.24
CA VAL A 17 12.55 -4.14 13.07
C VAL A 17 11.86 -3.84 14.40
N HIS A 18 12.21 -2.73 15.04
CA HIS A 18 11.46 -2.23 16.20
C HIS A 18 10.24 -1.45 15.71
N ILE A 19 9.08 -2.10 15.71
CA ILE A 19 7.82 -1.54 15.22
C ILE A 19 7.10 -0.92 16.42
N ASP A 20 7.64 0.16 16.98
CA ASP A 20 6.92 0.95 17.97
C ASP A 20 6.18 2.08 17.24
N PRO A 21 4.87 1.92 16.93
CA PRO A 21 4.08 2.98 16.30
C PRO A 21 3.99 4.24 17.19
N GLU A 22 4.23 4.09 18.50
CA GLU A 22 4.11 5.16 19.49
C GLU A 22 5.38 6.04 19.62
N SER A 23 6.51 5.58 19.07
CA SER A 23 7.81 6.29 19.12
C SER A 23 7.91 7.40 18.06
N VAL A 24 6.97 7.50 17.12
CA VAL A 24 6.99 8.50 16.04
C VAL A 24 6.50 9.87 16.53
N LYS A 25 7.25 10.47 17.46
CA LYS A 25 6.95 11.80 18.02
C LYS A 25 6.74 12.82 16.90
N ALA A 26 5.58 13.46 16.88
CA ALA A 26 5.29 14.59 16.01
C ALA A 26 6.26 15.75 16.33
N PRO A 27 6.98 16.33 15.35
CA PRO A 27 7.79 17.51 15.62
C PRO A 27 6.88 18.64 16.12
N LYS A 28 7.13 19.10 17.36
CA LYS A 28 6.40 20.21 17.97
C LYS A 28 6.76 21.49 17.24
N ARG A 29 5.90 21.95 16.32
CA ARG A 29 6.04 23.26 15.66
C ARG A 29 5.78 24.37 16.69
N ARG A 30 6.85 24.84 17.33
CA ARG A 30 6.86 26.00 18.24
C ARG A 30 6.91 27.27 17.37
N ASN A 31 5.85 28.08 17.44
CA ASN A 31 5.73 29.46 16.90
C ASN A 31 4.94 29.71 15.60
N VAL A 32 3.79 29.05 15.37
CA VAL A 32 2.82 29.51 14.36
C VAL A 32 1.53 29.95 15.05
N LYS A 33 0.98 31.12 14.68
CA LYS A 33 -0.37 31.52 15.10
C LYS A 33 -1.36 30.50 14.50
N ILE A 34 -1.90 29.62 15.34
CA ILE A 34 -2.81 28.56 14.92
C ILE A 34 -4.22 29.13 14.83
N SER A 35 -4.88 28.93 13.69
CA SER A 35 -6.31 29.23 13.56
C SER A 35 -7.13 28.27 14.43
N LYS A 36 -8.09 28.82 15.18
CA LYS A 36 -9.03 28.06 16.03
C LYS A 36 -10.31 27.66 15.30
N ASP A 37 -10.41 28.03 14.01
CA ASP A 37 -11.56 27.67 13.18
C ASP A 37 -11.71 26.13 13.09
N PRO A 38 -12.92 25.58 13.29
CA PRO A 38 -13.14 24.14 13.32
C PRO A 38 -12.71 23.42 12.03
N GLN A 39 -12.87 24.05 10.86
CA GLN A 39 -12.43 23.49 9.59
C GLN A 39 -10.89 23.47 9.51
N SER A 40 -10.22 24.51 9.99
CA SER A 40 -8.76 24.55 10.08
C SER A 40 -8.19 23.48 11.01
N VAL A 41 -8.82 23.28 12.18
CA VAL A 41 -8.45 22.25 13.16
C VAL A 41 -8.63 20.85 12.59
N ALA A 42 -9.77 20.57 11.95
CA ALA A 42 -10.03 19.27 11.31
C ALA A 42 -9.00 18.97 10.20
N ALA A 43 -8.70 19.94 9.33
CA ALA A 43 -7.70 19.79 8.28
C ALA A 43 -6.29 19.52 8.85
N ARG A 44 -5.94 20.17 9.97
CA ARG A 44 -4.68 19.95 10.67
C ARG A 44 -4.57 18.54 11.21
N HIS A 45 -5.59 18.05 11.93
CA HIS A 45 -5.61 16.67 12.43
C HIS A 45 -5.50 15.64 11.29
N ARG A 46 -6.17 15.89 10.16
CA ARG A 46 -6.03 15.03 8.97
C ARG A 46 -4.59 14.98 8.46
N ARG A 47 -3.92 16.13 8.35
CA ARG A 47 -2.51 16.20 7.91
C ARG A 47 -1.57 15.52 8.90
N GLU A 48 -1.76 15.71 10.19
CA GLU A 48 -0.95 15.09 11.24
C GLU A 48 -1.03 13.55 11.18
N ARG A 49 -2.24 13.00 11.03
CA ARG A 49 -2.44 11.55 10.84
C ARG A 49 -1.74 11.03 9.59
N ILE A 50 -1.82 11.75 8.47
CA ILE A 50 -1.14 11.35 7.23
C ILE A 50 0.38 11.36 7.44
N SER A 51 0.94 12.45 7.98
CA SER A 51 2.38 12.56 8.21
C SER A 51 2.92 11.54 9.21
N GLU A 52 2.14 11.12 10.20
CA GLU A 52 2.48 10.00 11.08
C GLU A 52 2.60 8.69 10.29
N LYS A 53 1.59 8.35 9.48
CA LYS A 53 1.62 7.12 8.67
C LYS A 53 2.77 7.11 7.67
N ILE A 54 3.07 8.25 7.04
CA ILE A 54 4.23 8.39 6.14
C ILE A 54 5.56 8.12 6.89
N ARG A 55 5.73 8.64 8.11
CA ARG A 55 6.95 8.43 8.90
C ARG A 55 7.11 6.99 9.38
N ILE A 56 6.02 6.31 9.69
CA ILE A 56 6.04 4.87 9.98
C ILE A 56 6.49 4.11 8.73
N LEU A 57 5.89 4.41 7.58
CA LEU A 57 6.24 3.75 6.32
C LEU A 57 7.72 3.95 5.94
N GLN A 58 8.29 5.13 6.16
CA GLN A 58 9.72 5.42 5.92
C GLN A 58 10.68 4.52 6.70
N ARG A 59 10.27 3.96 7.83
CA ARG A 59 11.07 3.03 8.65
C ARG A 59 10.89 1.56 8.25
N LEU A 60 9.74 1.23 7.68
CA LEU A 60 9.42 -0.13 7.24
C LEU A 60 9.95 -0.43 5.83
N VAL A 61 10.02 0.58 4.97
CA VAL A 61 10.51 0.44 3.59
C VAL A 61 12.03 0.57 3.56
N PRO A 62 12.77 -0.39 2.98
CA PRO A 62 14.22 -0.29 2.81
C PRO A 62 14.60 0.97 2.03
N GLY A 63 15.34 1.89 2.66
CA GLY A 63 15.72 3.16 2.03
C GLY A 63 14.65 4.26 2.04
N GLY A 64 13.46 4.01 2.62
CA GLY A 64 12.30 4.91 2.54
C GLY A 64 12.53 6.32 3.10
N THR A 65 13.47 6.50 4.05
CA THR A 65 13.80 7.82 4.61
C THR A 65 14.44 8.77 3.59
N LYS A 66 15.09 8.25 2.54
CA LYS A 66 15.79 9.03 1.50
C LYS A 66 15.00 9.17 0.20
N MET A 67 13.75 8.69 0.18
CA MET A 67 12.92 8.60 -1.01
C MET A 67 11.79 9.64 -0.98
N ASP A 68 11.36 10.09 -2.15
CA ASP A 68 10.11 10.83 -2.28
C ASP A 68 8.90 9.92 -2.00
N THR A 69 7.74 10.53 -1.73
CA THR A 69 6.54 9.77 -1.33
C THR A 69 6.05 8.82 -2.43
N ALA A 70 6.15 9.20 -3.71
CA ALA A 70 5.69 8.34 -4.79
C ALA A 70 6.60 7.13 -4.94
N SER A 71 7.92 7.35 -5.06
CA SER A 71 8.89 6.25 -5.16
C SER A 71 8.87 5.35 -3.93
N MET A 72 8.69 5.90 -2.72
CA MET A 72 8.58 5.10 -1.50
C MET A 72 7.35 4.18 -1.53
N LEU A 73 6.23 4.65 -2.05
CA LEU A 73 5.02 3.83 -2.20
C LEU A 73 5.24 2.72 -3.23
N ASP A 74 5.91 3.01 -4.34
CA ASP A 74 6.26 2.01 -5.34
C ASP A 74 7.18 0.93 -4.75
N GLU A 75 8.25 1.31 -4.05
CA GLU A 75 9.15 0.33 -3.41
C GLU A 75 8.45 -0.46 -2.29
N ALA A 76 7.50 0.15 -1.57
CA ALA A 76 6.70 -0.57 -0.58
C ALA A 76 5.91 -1.73 -1.21
N VAL A 77 5.30 -1.51 -2.38
CA VAL A 77 4.60 -2.58 -3.13
C VAL A 77 5.56 -3.71 -3.50
N HIS A 78 6.76 -3.37 -3.98
CA HIS A 78 7.76 -4.38 -4.34
C HIS A 78 8.28 -5.15 -3.12
N TYR A 79 8.51 -4.47 -2.00
CA TYR A 79 8.96 -5.10 -0.76
C TYR A 79 7.91 -6.05 -0.19
N VAL A 80 6.62 -5.67 -0.20
CA VAL A 80 5.51 -6.55 0.22
C VAL A 80 5.41 -7.79 -0.68
N LYS A 81 5.56 -7.64 -2.00
CA LYS A 81 5.60 -8.79 -2.94
C LYS A 81 6.78 -9.72 -2.63
N PHE A 82 7.94 -9.16 -2.34
CA PHE A 82 9.12 -9.93 -1.93
C PHE A 82 8.88 -10.70 -0.63
N LEU A 83 8.32 -10.04 0.40
CA LEU A 83 7.99 -10.67 1.68
C LEU A 83 7.03 -11.86 1.51
N LYS A 84 5.97 -11.70 0.71
CA LYS A 84 5.03 -12.78 0.40
C LYS A 84 5.72 -13.98 -0.24
N LYS A 85 6.62 -13.75 -1.20
CA LYS A 85 7.41 -14.82 -1.84
C LYS A 85 8.30 -15.55 -0.84
N GLN A 86 8.92 -14.83 0.09
CA GLN A 86 9.77 -15.44 1.12
C GLN A 86 8.94 -16.33 2.05
N VAL A 87 7.79 -15.86 2.53
CA VAL A 87 6.87 -16.67 3.36
C VAL A 87 6.41 -17.92 2.61
N GLN A 88 5.95 -17.78 1.38
CA GLN A 88 5.51 -18.92 0.56
C GLN A 88 6.63 -19.96 0.36
N THR A 89 7.87 -19.51 0.16
CA THR A 89 9.03 -20.41 0.02
C THR A 89 9.31 -21.16 1.33
N LEU A 90 9.19 -20.48 2.47
CA LEU A 90 9.34 -21.09 3.78
C LEU A 90 8.24 -22.11 4.08
N GLU A 91 6.98 -21.79 3.79
CA GLU A 91 5.85 -22.72 3.94
C GLU A 91 6.03 -23.99 3.10
N GLN A 92 6.49 -23.86 1.85
CA GLN A 92 6.82 -25.01 0.99
C GLN A 92 8.00 -25.82 1.53
N ALA A 93 9.02 -25.15 2.07
CA ALA A 93 10.17 -25.81 2.68
C ALA A 93 9.78 -26.58 3.96
N GLU A 94 8.83 -26.07 4.75
CA GLU A 94 8.28 -26.77 5.90
C GLU A 94 7.38 -27.95 5.49
N ALA A 95 6.49 -27.77 4.51
CA ALA A 95 5.65 -28.85 3.98
C ALA A 95 6.50 -30.02 3.42
N SER A 96 7.62 -29.70 2.77
CA SER A 96 8.57 -30.69 2.26
C SER A 96 9.53 -31.26 3.33
N ARG A 97 9.62 -30.65 4.52
CA ARG A 97 10.26 -31.29 5.68
C ARG A 97 9.37 -32.39 6.25
N ILE A 98 8.06 -32.17 6.37
CA ILE A 98 7.11 -33.17 6.91
C ILE A 98 7.12 -34.47 6.09
N THR A 99 7.24 -34.38 4.76
CA THR A 99 7.36 -35.56 3.87
C THR A 99 8.70 -36.29 3.95
N ARG A 100 9.74 -35.70 4.55
CA ARG A 100 11.05 -36.36 4.76
C ARG A 100 11.20 -36.99 6.15
N THR A 101 10.50 -36.50 7.16
CA THR A 101 10.55 -37.09 8.53
C THR A 101 9.66 -38.32 8.67
N LEU A 102 8.64 -38.47 7.82
CA LEU A 102 7.79 -39.65 7.74
C LEU A 102 8.01 -40.22 6.34
N GLY A 103 8.82 -41.28 6.22
CA GLY A 103 9.16 -41.94 4.96
C GLY A 103 7.96 -42.60 4.27
N VAL A 104 6.97 -41.81 3.88
CA VAL A 104 5.79 -42.22 3.13
C VAL A 104 5.94 -41.63 1.73
N GLY A 105 6.57 -42.41 0.85
CA GLY A 105 6.69 -42.07 -0.56
C GLY A 105 5.32 -42.15 -1.24
N PHE A 106 4.65 -41.01 -1.39
CA PHE A 106 3.60 -40.85 -2.38
C PHE A 106 4.17 -40.13 -3.60
N SER A 107 4.50 -40.91 -4.62
CA SER A 107 4.69 -40.41 -5.99
C SER A 107 3.33 -39.96 -6.53
N SER A 108 2.94 -38.72 -6.25
CA SER A 108 1.79 -38.11 -6.92
C SER A 108 2.24 -37.44 -8.21
N SER A 109 2.18 -38.24 -9.28
CA SER A 109 2.06 -37.76 -10.64
C SER A 109 0.75 -36.96 -10.81
N ASN A 110 0.84 -35.88 -11.58
CA ASN A 110 -0.21 -35.12 -12.26
C ASN A 110 -1.07 -34.07 -11.52
N ASN A 111 -0.80 -32.84 -11.97
CA ASN A 111 -1.70 -31.87 -12.60
C ASN A 111 -2.40 -30.82 -11.74
N SER A 112 -2.33 -29.61 -12.30
CA SER A 112 -3.36 -28.57 -12.35
C SER A 112 -3.05 -27.37 -11.49
N GLY A 113 -3.02 -26.22 -12.16
CA GLY A 113 -2.43 -24.99 -11.66
C GLY A 113 -3.07 -24.48 -10.38
N ASN A 114 -2.21 -24.13 -9.43
CA ASN A 114 -2.52 -23.12 -8.43
C ASN A 114 -1.76 -21.85 -8.79
N HIS A 115 -2.17 -21.25 -9.91
CA HIS A 115 -2.02 -19.80 -10.06
C HIS A 115 -2.97 -19.17 -9.06
N VAL A 116 -2.47 -18.84 -7.87
CA VAL A 116 -3.14 -17.87 -7.00
C VAL A 116 -3.11 -16.54 -7.73
N ASN A 117 -4.15 -16.33 -8.53
CA ASN A 117 -4.42 -15.09 -9.22
C ASN A 117 -4.56 -13.98 -8.17
N TYR A 118 -3.53 -13.15 -8.06
CA TYR A 118 -3.58 -11.84 -7.40
C TYR A 118 -3.81 -10.75 -8.46
N ASP A 119 -4.65 -11.03 -9.46
CA ASP A 119 -5.13 -10.10 -10.48
C ASP A 119 -6.67 -10.02 -10.42
N ALA A 120 -7.19 -9.81 -9.21
CA ALA A 120 -8.52 -9.25 -8.99
C ALA A 120 -8.46 -7.76 -8.61
N PHE A 121 -7.40 -7.05 -9.03
CA PHE A 121 -7.45 -5.60 -9.26
C PHE A 121 -7.49 -5.34 -10.77
N SER A 122 -8.42 -5.99 -11.45
CA SER A 122 -8.83 -5.50 -12.77
C SER A 122 -9.57 -4.20 -12.54
N PHE A 123 -8.87 -3.08 -12.74
CA PHE A 123 -9.47 -1.78 -12.96
C PHE A 123 -10.18 -1.79 -14.33
N LYS A 124 -11.21 -2.63 -14.46
CA LYS A 124 -12.27 -2.49 -15.45
C LYS A 124 -13.43 -1.77 -14.76
N GLY A 125 -13.18 -0.50 -14.50
CA GLY A 125 -14.19 0.50 -14.19
C GLY A 125 -14.49 1.38 -15.41
N SER A 126 -14.57 0.79 -16.60
CA SER A 126 -15.34 1.40 -17.70
C SER A 126 -16.81 1.10 -17.48
N SER A 127 -17.43 1.79 -16.52
CA SER A 127 -18.88 1.93 -16.43
C SER A 127 -19.19 3.40 -16.17
N SER A 128 -19.31 4.16 -17.27
CA SER A 128 -20.32 5.18 -17.61
C SER A 128 -20.88 6.18 -16.58
N SER A 129 -20.68 6.06 -15.28
CA SER A 129 -21.27 6.95 -14.27
C SER A 129 -20.51 8.27 -14.10
N CYS A 130 -19.21 8.32 -14.45
CA CYS A 130 -18.41 9.55 -14.35
C CYS A 130 -18.61 10.52 -15.53
N GLN A 131 -19.35 10.15 -16.58
CA GLN A 131 -19.73 11.09 -17.66
C GLN A 131 -21.04 11.83 -17.35
N GLN A 132 -21.85 11.36 -16.39
CA GLN A 132 -23.13 12.02 -16.09
C GLN A 132 -22.97 13.27 -15.21
N LEU A 133 -21.82 13.44 -14.53
CA LEU A 133 -21.60 14.61 -13.68
C LEU A 133 -21.03 15.83 -14.43
N CYS A 134 -20.57 15.69 -15.67
CA CYS A 134 -20.05 16.80 -16.47
C CYS A 134 -21.10 17.44 -17.41
N HIS A 135 -22.31 16.89 -17.54
CA HIS A 135 -23.41 17.57 -18.26
C HIS A 135 -24.22 18.53 -17.38
N ASN A 136 -24.18 18.42 -16.05
CA ASN A 136 -25.01 19.25 -15.16
C ASN A 136 -24.36 20.56 -14.70
N ILE A 137 -23.15 20.89 -15.17
CA ILE A 137 -22.47 22.16 -14.84
C ILE A 137 -22.40 23.12 -16.05
N VAL A 138 -22.65 22.66 -17.28
CA VAL A 138 -22.56 23.50 -18.50
C VAL A 138 -23.89 23.53 -19.28
N GLY A 139 -25.04 23.58 -18.58
CA GLY A 139 -26.34 23.36 -19.23
C GLY A 139 -27.54 24.11 -18.67
N SER A 140 -27.39 25.24 -17.97
CA SER A 140 -28.53 26.08 -17.59
C SER A 140 -28.21 27.56 -17.56
N THR A 141 -27.85 28.09 -18.73
CA THR A 141 -28.18 29.48 -19.10
C THR A 141 -28.83 29.45 -20.47
N SER A 142 -30.15 29.30 -20.49
CA SER A 142 -31.07 30.04 -21.39
C SER A 142 -32.44 29.37 -21.44
N SER A 143 -33.39 30.07 -20.83
CA SER A 143 -34.65 30.46 -21.46
C SER A 143 -35.55 29.36 -22.04
N SER A 144 -36.73 29.13 -21.44
CA SER A 144 -37.97 29.81 -21.88
C SER A 144 -39.26 29.06 -21.50
N LYS A 145 -40.30 29.86 -21.19
CA LYS A 145 -41.75 29.58 -21.12
C LYS A 145 -42.21 28.88 -19.82
N LEU A 146 -43.17 29.39 -19.03
CA LEU A 146 -44.53 29.85 -19.37
C LEU A 146 -45.19 30.67 -18.22
N LEU A 147 -46.13 31.54 -18.61
CA LEU A 147 -47.28 32.13 -17.87
C LEU A 147 -46.92 32.98 -16.61
N SER A 148 -47.35 34.23 -16.46
CA SER A 148 -48.65 34.87 -16.74
C SER A 148 -48.49 36.37 -16.97
#